data_AF-A0A2V1E717-F1
#
_entry.id   AF-A0A2V1E717-F1
#
_cell.length_a   1.000
_cell.length_b   1.000
_cell.length_c   1.000
_cell.angle_alpha   90.00
_cell.angle_beta   90.00
_cell.angle_gamma   90.00
#
_symmetry.space_group_name_H-M   'P 1'
#
loop_
_entity.id
_entity.type
_entity.pdbx_description
1 polymer ?
#
loop_
_entity_poly.entity_id
_entity_poly.type
_entity_poly.pdbx_seq_one_letter_code
_entity_poly.pdbx_strand_id
1 'polypeptide(L)'
;MAQPTPGLVALPQELLLEISRLLPADAILSLKLTHPVLNIALPPLPLLDETLLTECARLAIERLLTPSKSSCVVKRCFICRRWYPSNMFTSSKSPMCASAPPTTETPIPEIVELPPFFCAWHVGRLTRVVQTGPGGRNKWASDLKRMCMHLGCIQGWEDCDCRCDSCGFTEVRTYTRYLNNDSECRRFTFWRKVAVEDKIDPQARTRGLLYAREECQNGELFRKAGTACTGSVINLPVHFQPVVGMKTLDTSPPHFRPVESPFLGPNLFPMASSFLALCVSRIRSLYESRPEDSNPPVPPSCNRSRMSDIPVF
;
A
#
# COMPACT_ATOMS: atom_id res chain seq x y z
N MET A 1 -0.68 8.70 -42.13
CA MET A 1 -1.81 8.15 -41.35
C MET A 1 -1.23 7.16 -40.38
N ALA A 2 -1.38 7.36 -39.06
CA ALA A 2 -0.90 6.40 -38.07
C ALA A 2 -1.81 5.17 -38.12
N GLN A 3 -1.24 3.98 -38.32
CA GLN A 3 -2.01 2.75 -38.20
C GLN A 3 -2.41 2.56 -36.73
N PRO A 4 -3.67 2.19 -36.45
CA PRO A 4 -4.09 1.90 -35.09
C PRO A 4 -3.24 0.76 -34.55
N THR A 5 -2.60 0.98 -33.39
CA THR A 5 -1.82 -0.05 -32.72
C THR A 5 -2.74 -1.23 -32.42
N PRO A 6 -2.43 -2.45 -32.91
CA PRO A 6 -3.26 -3.60 -32.62
C PRO A 6 -3.27 -3.83 -31.10
N GLY A 7 -4.46 -3.77 -30.50
CA GLY A 7 -4.67 -3.98 -29.07
C GLY A 7 -5.62 -5.14 -28.83
N LEU A 8 -5.58 -5.72 -27.62
CA LEU A 8 -6.44 -6.84 -27.23
C LEU A 8 -7.93 -6.57 -27.51
N VAL A 9 -8.38 -5.33 -27.30
CA VAL A 9 -9.77 -4.90 -27.51
C VAL A 9 -10.16 -4.88 -29.00
N ALA A 10 -9.21 -4.82 -29.92
CA ALA A 10 -9.43 -4.80 -31.37
C ALA A 10 -9.45 -6.21 -32.00
N LEU A 11 -9.25 -7.27 -31.19
CA LEU A 11 -9.32 -8.64 -31.69
C LEU A 11 -10.77 -9.03 -32.04
N PRO A 12 -10.96 -9.84 -33.09
CA PRO A 12 -12.22 -10.54 -33.33
C PRO A 12 -12.69 -11.32 -32.10
N GLN A 13 -14.01 -11.41 -31.93
CA GLN A 13 -14.62 -12.05 -30.77
C GLN A 13 -14.20 -13.52 -30.64
N GLU A 14 -14.01 -14.22 -31.76
CA GLU A 14 -13.59 -15.62 -31.81
C GLU A 14 -12.22 -15.80 -31.16
N LEU A 15 -11.28 -14.89 -31.40
CA LEU A 15 -9.95 -14.91 -30.79
C LEU A 15 -10.00 -14.58 -29.30
N LEU A 16 -10.85 -13.62 -28.90
CA LEU A 16 -11.06 -13.30 -27.48
C LEU A 16 -11.63 -14.50 -26.70
N LEU A 17 -12.57 -15.23 -27.30
CA LEU A 17 -13.13 -16.45 -26.72
C LEU A 17 -12.08 -17.57 -26.63
N GLU A 18 -11.25 -17.73 -27.66
CA GLU A 18 -10.18 -18.74 -27.63
C GLU A 18 -9.13 -18.44 -26.56
N ILE A 19 -8.70 -17.18 -26.43
CA ILE A 19 -7.84 -16.73 -25.33
C ILE A 19 -8.51 -17.02 -23.98
N SER A 20 -9.81 -16.74 -23.84
CA SER A 20 -10.53 -16.94 -22.59
C SER A 20 -10.57 -18.39 -22.12
N ARG A 21 -10.57 -19.37 -23.04
CA ARG A 21 -10.54 -20.81 -22.72
C ARG A 21 -9.20 -21.24 -22.09
N LEU A 22 -8.14 -20.50 -22.36
CA LEU A 22 -6.79 -20.76 -21.84
C LEU A 22 -6.52 -20.03 -20.52
N LEU A 23 -7.44 -19.16 -20.09
CA LEU A 23 -7.26 -18.34 -18.89
C LEU A 23 -8.00 -18.92 -17.68
N PRO A 24 -7.41 -18.86 -16.47
CA PRO A 24 -8.12 -19.17 -15.25
C PRO A 24 -9.22 -18.15 -14.97
N ALA A 25 -10.19 -18.52 -14.13
CA ALA A 25 -11.39 -17.71 -13.88
C ALA A 25 -11.09 -16.30 -13.32
N ASP A 26 -10.04 -16.18 -12.50
CA ASP A 26 -9.56 -14.91 -11.98
C ASP A 26 -8.96 -14.01 -13.06
N ALA A 27 -8.24 -14.57 -14.02
CA ALA A 27 -7.72 -13.83 -15.17
C ALA A 27 -8.86 -13.35 -16.09
N ILE A 28 -9.87 -14.20 -16.33
CA ILE A 28 -11.06 -13.80 -17.09
C ILE A 28 -11.77 -12.63 -16.39
N LEU A 29 -12.02 -12.74 -15.09
CA LEU A 29 -12.63 -11.66 -14.31
C LEU A 29 -11.77 -10.40 -14.33
N SER A 30 -10.45 -10.53 -14.16
CA SER A 30 -9.54 -9.39 -14.24
C SER A 30 -9.65 -8.66 -15.58
N LEU A 31 -9.66 -9.41 -16.70
CA LEU A 31 -9.84 -8.83 -18.04
C LEU A 31 -11.18 -8.14 -18.20
N LYS A 32 -12.26 -8.74 -17.69
CA LYS A 32 -13.60 -8.12 -17.70
C LYS A 32 -13.61 -6.78 -16.95
N LEU A 33 -12.88 -6.69 -15.83
CA LEU A 33 -12.78 -5.46 -15.04
C LEU A 33 -11.89 -4.38 -15.68
N THR A 34 -11.05 -4.73 -16.67
CA THR A 34 -10.18 -3.74 -17.33
C THR A 34 -10.86 -2.88 -18.39
N HIS A 35 -11.85 -3.42 -19.13
CA HIS A 35 -12.46 -2.69 -20.25
C HIS A 35 -13.91 -3.13 -20.53
N PRO A 36 -14.86 -2.21 -20.79
CA PRO A 36 -16.26 -2.55 -21.06
C PRO A 36 -16.47 -3.51 -22.23
N VAL A 37 -15.70 -3.35 -23.32
CA VAL A 37 -15.78 -4.24 -24.49
C VAL A 37 -15.39 -5.67 -24.11
N LEU A 38 -14.33 -5.85 -23.31
CA LEU A 38 -13.91 -7.19 -22.84
C LEU A 38 -14.93 -7.77 -21.88
N ASN A 39 -15.56 -6.94 -21.03
CA ASN A 39 -16.64 -7.38 -20.14
C ASN A 39 -17.82 -8.01 -20.92
N ILE A 40 -18.15 -7.45 -22.09
CA ILE A 40 -19.22 -7.93 -22.95
C ILE A 40 -18.76 -9.12 -23.80
N ALA A 41 -17.56 -9.05 -24.38
CA ALA A 41 -17.07 -10.03 -25.34
C ALA A 41 -16.63 -11.36 -24.69
N LEU A 42 -16.10 -11.31 -23.46
CA LEU A 42 -15.64 -12.50 -22.74
C LEU A 42 -16.84 -13.26 -22.15
N PRO A 43 -16.75 -14.60 -22.05
CA PRO A 43 -17.84 -15.42 -21.56
C PRO A 43 -18.31 -14.92 -20.20
N PRO A 44 -19.62 -15.04 -19.88
CA PRO A 44 -20.06 -14.86 -18.50
C PRO A 44 -19.18 -15.76 -17.65
N LEU A 45 -18.70 -15.25 -16.51
CA LEU A 45 -18.04 -16.12 -15.57
C LEU A 45 -19.05 -17.23 -15.30
N PRO A 46 -18.74 -18.51 -15.63
CA PRO A 46 -19.61 -19.59 -15.18
C PRO A 46 -19.81 -19.36 -13.70
N LEU A 47 -21.03 -19.61 -13.19
CA LEU A 47 -21.26 -19.54 -11.74
C LEU A 47 -20.02 -20.16 -11.10
N LEU A 48 -19.26 -19.34 -10.36
CA LEU A 48 -17.92 -19.66 -9.83
C LEU A 48 -18.05 -20.73 -8.73
N ASP A 49 -19.05 -21.60 -8.87
CA ASP A 49 -19.62 -22.48 -7.87
C ASP A 49 -18.64 -23.59 -7.52
N GLU A 50 -17.56 -23.81 -8.29
CA GLU A 50 -16.59 -24.87 -7.96
C GLU A 50 -15.11 -24.50 -8.20
N THR A 51 -14.79 -23.57 -9.10
CA THR A 51 -13.38 -23.12 -9.24
C THR A 51 -13.07 -22.08 -8.19
N LEU A 52 -12.44 -22.53 -7.10
CA LEU A 52 -11.94 -21.68 -6.01
C LEU A 52 -11.04 -20.59 -6.60
N LEU A 53 -11.56 -19.36 -6.68
CA LEU A 53 -10.71 -18.19 -6.90
C LEU A 53 -9.58 -18.26 -5.87
N THR A 54 -8.34 -18.11 -6.34
CA THR A 54 -7.22 -18.00 -5.41
C THR A 54 -7.52 -16.86 -4.42
N GLU A 55 -7.12 -17.02 -3.16
CA GLU A 55 -7.31 -15.96 -2.15
C GLU A 55 -6.73 -14.62 -2.63
N CYS A 56 -5.66 -14.70 -3.42
CA CYS A 56 -4.98 -13.61 -4.10
C CYS A 56 -5.91 -12.86 -5.07
N ALA A 57 -6.50 -13.59 -6.02
CA ALA A 57 -7.47 -13.06 -6.97
C ALA A 57 -8.67 -12.44 -6.25
N ARG A 58 -9.23 -13.15 -5.26
CA ARG A 58 -10.36 -12.68 -4.48
C ARG A 58 -10.07 -11.32 -3.83
N LEU A 59 -8.91 -11.17 -3.20
CA LEU A 59 -8.49 -9.89 -2.60
C LEU A 59 -8.26 -8.79 -3.64
N ALA A 60 -7.72 -9.11 -4.81
CA ALA A 60 -7.54 -8.15 -5.89
C ALA A 60 -8.89 -7.65 -6.44
N ILE A 61 -9.84 -8.56 -6.65
CA ILE A 61 -11.20 -8.26 -7.09
C ILE A 61 -11.90 -7.38 -6.06
N GLU A 62 -11.89 -7.76 -4.77
CA GLU A 62 -12.50 -6.95 -3.72
C GLU A 62 -11.95 -5.51 -3.70
N ARG A 63 -10.65 -5.32 -3.94
CA ARG A 63 -10.04 -3.97 -4.04
C ARG A 63 -10.52 -3.21 -5.26
N LEU A 64 -10.58 -3.85 -6.43
CA LEU A 64 -11.07 -3.23 -7.66
C LEU A 64 -12.54 -2.83 -7.56
N LEU A 65 -13.34 -3.65 -6.89
CA LEU A 65 -14.77 -3.38 -6.67
C LEU A 65 -15.03 -2.40 -5.53
N THR A 66 -14.06 -2.15 -4.64
CA THR A 66 -14.19 -1.15 -3.57
C THR A 66 -14.35 0.22 -4.24
N PRO A 67 -15.53 0.88 -4.11
CA PRO A 67 -15.82 2.09 -4.88
C PRO A 67 -14.80 3.20 -4.63
N SER A 68 -14.26 3.77 -5.70
CA SER A 68 -13.37 4.93 -5.64
C SER A 68 -14.10 6.23 -5.27
N LYS A 69 -15.43 6.23 -5.22
CA LYS A 69 -16.25 7.42 -4.94
C LYS A 69 -16.32 7.76 -3.45
N SER A 70 -15.51 8.76 -3.09
CA SER A 70 -15.66 9.88 -2.14
C SER A 70 -16.19 9.70 -0.71
N SER A 71 -16.67 8.55 -0.25
CA SER A 71 -17.03 8.41 1.17
C SER A 71 -17.05 6.96 1.67
N CYS A 72 -16.17 6.10 1.14
CA CYS A 72 -16.02 4.77 1.71
C CYS A 72 -15.55 4.93 3.18
N VAL A 73 -16.50 4.85 4.12
CA VAL A 73 -16.26 5.09 5.55
C VAL A 73 -15.25 4.09 6.08
N VAL A 74 -15.25 2.88 5.52
CA VAL A 74 -14.37 1.78 5.87
C VAL A 74 -13.55 1.32 4.66
N LYS A 75 -12.31 0.92 4.91
CA LYS A 75 -11.40 0.33 3.93
C LYS A 75 -10.79 -0.93 4.53
N ARG A 76 -10.44 -1.91 3.70
CA ARG A 76 -9.78 -3.14 4.13
C ARG A 76 -8.27 -2.99 4.05
N CYS A 77 -7.55 -3.29 5.12
CA CYS A 77 -6.09 -3.30 5.10
C CYS A 77 -5.57 -4.49 4.31
N PHE A 78 -4.64 -4.28 3.39
CA PHE A 78 -4.14 -5.37 2.56
C PHE A 78 -3.22 -6.34 3.32
N ILE A 79 -2.53 -5.88 4.37
CA ILE A 79 -1.63 -6.71 5.20
C ILE A 79 -2.43 -7.58 6.17
N CYS A 80 -3.16 -6.96 7.10
CA CYS A 80 -3.88 -7.70 8.14
C CYS A 80 -5.28 -8.15 7.73
N ARG A 81 -5.75 -7.76 6.53
CA ARG A 81 -7.07 -8.12 5.97
C ARG A 81 -8.27 -7.68 6.82
N ARG A 82 -8.08 -6.77 7.78
CA ARG A 82 -9.14 -6.19 8.63
C ARG A 82 -9.72 -4.91 8.03
N TRP A 83 -11.00 -4.67 8.29
CA TRP A 83 -11.70 -3.43 7.95
C TRP A 83 -11.41 -2.35 9.00
N TYR A 84 -11.06 -1.15 8.54
CA TYR A 84 -10.85 0.01 9.40
C TYR A 84 -11.52 1.24 8.80
N PRO A 85 -11.84 2.26 9.61
CA PRO A 85 -12.29 3.53 9.09
C PRO A 85 -11.24 4.16 8.15
N SER A 86 -11.67 4.92 7.16
CA SER A 86 -10.78 5.52 6.14
C SER A 86 -9.67 6.40 6.71
N ASN A 87 -9.87 7.02 7.88
CA ASN A 87 -8.85 7.81 8.56
C ASN A 87 -7.70 6.96 9.15
N MET A 88 -7.85 5.64 9.29
CA MET A 88 -6.78 4.74 9.74
C MET A 88 -5.82 4.36 8.61
N PHE A 89 -6.04 4.89 7.41
CA PHE A 89 -5.15 4.75 6.26
C PHE A 89 -4.34 6.03 6.03
N THR A 90 -4.16 6.83 7.09
CA THR A 90 -3.22 7.95 7.11
C THR A 90 -2.12 7.69 8.13
N SER A 91 -0.87 7.96 7.77
CA SER A 91 0.27 7.67 8.66
C SER A 91 0.23 8.43 9.98
N SER A 92 -0.39 9.61 10.04
CA SER A 92 -0.61 10.38 11.29
C SER A 92 -1.41 9.65 12.36
N LYS A 93 -2.15 8.59 12.03
CA LYS A 93 -2.84 7.74 13.01
C LYS A 93 -1.98 6.61 13.55
N SER A 94 -0.74 6.47 13.06
CA SER A 94 0.19 5.46 13.52
C SER A 94 0.79 5.86 14.86
N PRO A 95 0.96 4.93 15.82
CA PRO A 95 1.76 5.20 17.02
C PRO A 95 3.23 5.49 16.69
N MET A 96 3.70 5.15 15.49
CA MET A 96 5.08 5.43 15.03
C MET A 96 5.23 6.80 14.38
N CYS A 97 4.17 7.61 14.35
CA CYS A 97 4.19 8.92 13.73
C CYS A 97 3.64 9.96 14.70
N ALA A 98 4.36 11.05 14.90
CA ALA A 98 3.93 12.19 15.68
C ALA A 98 3.50 13.30 14.73
N SER A 99 2.25 13.73 14.86
CA SER A 99 1.79 14.98 14.23
C SER A 99 2.68 16.13 14.69
N ALA A 100 3.09 16.96 13.74
CA ALA A 100 3.77 18.20 14.08
C ALA A 100 2.87 19.04 15.02
N PRO A 101 3.46 19.80 15.96
CA PRO A 101 2.69 20.73 16.77
C PRO A 101 1.91 21.69 15.84
N PRO A 102 0.70 22.12 16.22
CA PRO A 102 -0.24 22.85 15.36
C PRO A 102 0.16 24.31 15.09
N THR A 103 1.45 24.61 15.01
CA THR A 103 1.99 25.97 14.88
C THR A 103 1.90 26.56 13.47
N THR A 104 1.34 25.84 12.49
CA THR A 104 1.15 26.34 11.12
C THR A 104 -0.11 25.74 10.50
N GLU A 105 -0.84 26.58 9.77
CA GLU A 105 -2.30 26.54 9.51
C GLU A 105 -2.85 25.34 8.71
N THR A 106 -2.06 24.32 8.39
CA THR A 106 -2.58 23.07 7.79
C THR A 106 -1.85 21.85 8.35
N PRO A 107 -2.52 20.95 9.10
CA PRO A 107 -1.90 19.72 9.56
C PRO A 107 -1.58 18.84 8.36
N ILE A 108 -0.31 18.46 8.19
CA ILE A 108 0.10 17.47 7.18
C ILE A 108 -0.41 16.10 7.64
N PRO A 109 -1.42 15.51 6.98
CA PRO A 109 -2.01 14.25 7.46
C PRO A 109 -1.09 13.05 7.20
N GLU A 110 -0.18 13.15 6.22
CA GLU A 110 0.77 12.09 5.85
C GLU A 110 2.21 12.44 6.28
N ILE A 111 2.66 11.79 7.34
CA ILE A 111 4.04 11.85 7.81
C ILE A 111 4.90 10.87 7.01
N VAL A 112 4.44 9.63 6.87
CA VAL A 112 5.07 8.59 6.06
C VAL A 112 4.15 8.25 4.89
N GLU A 113 4.71 8.07 3.70
CA GLU A 113 3.91 7.68 2.53
C GLU A 113 3.41 6.24 2.70
N LEU A 114 2.12 6.06 2.95
CA LEU A 114 1.50 4.74 3.04
C LEU A 114 1.13 4.21 1.66
N PRO A 115 1.39 2.92 1.37
CA PRO A 115 0.85 2.29 0.19
C PRO A 115 -0.68 2.27 0.21
N PRO A 116 -1.36 2.22 -0.94
CA PRO A 116 -2.81 2.09 -0.99
C PRO A 116 -3.30 0.89 -0.17
N PHE A 117 -4.36 1.10 0.62
CA PHE A 117 -4.93 0.07 1.51
C PHE A 117 -3.97 -0.43 2.60
N PHE A 118 -2.92 0.31 2.96
CA PHE A 118 -2.07 0.01 4.10
C PHE A 118 -2.52 0.78 5.34
N CYS A 119 -2.97 0.09 6.40
CA CYS A 119 -3.41 0.80 7.59
C CYS A 119 -2.21 1.26 8.45
N ALA A 120 -2.43 2.33 9.22
CA ALA A 120 -1.41 3.03 10.00
C ALA A 120 -0.71 2.15 11.05
N TRP A 121 -1.36 1.07 11.51
CA TRP A 121 -0.77 0.09 12.42
C TRP A 121 0.41 -0.66 11.82
N HIS A 122 0.49 -0.76 10.49
CA HIS A 122 1.56 -1.51 9.82
C HIS A 122 2.73 -0.64 9.38
N VAL A 123 2.79 0.65 9.73
CA VAL A 123 3.92 1.54 9.39
C VAL A 123 5.27 0.92 9.73
N GLY A 124 5.36 0.18 10.85
CA GLY A 124 6.58 -0.51 11.25
C GLY A 124 7.08 -1.55 10.24
N ARG A 125 6.20 -2.13 9.42
CA ARG A 125 6.61 -3.04 8.33
C ARG A 125 7.31 -2.32 7.18
N LEU A 126 7.21 -1.00 7.09
CA LEU A 126 8.00 -0.18 6.16
C LEU A 126 9.35 0.24 6.77
N THR A 127 9.67 -0.26 7.96
CA THR A 127 10.92 0.05 8.66
C THR A 127 11.73 -1.20 8.93
N ARG A 128 13.06 -1.08 8.87
CA ARG A 128 13.97 -2.12 9.36
C ARG A 128 15.18 -1.51 10.04
N VAL A 129 15.82 -2.31 10.89
CA VAL A 129 17.10 -1.97 11.54
C VAL A 129 18.20 -2.85 10.95
N VAL A 130 19.33 -2.25 10.61
CA VAL A 130 20.53 -2.93 10.11
C VAL A 130 21.69 -2.58 11.03
N GLN A 131 22.30 -3.59 11.64
CA GLN A 131 23.53 -3.39 12.41
C GLN A 131 24.72 -3.24 11.47
N THR A 132 25.50 -2.20 11.69
CA THR A 132 26.68 -1.86 10.87
C THR A 132 28.01 -2.23 11.53
N GLY A 133 27.98 -2.69 12.78
CA GLY A 133 29.18 -2.99 13.56
C GLY A 133 29.94 -1.75 14.03
N PRO A 134 31.03 -1.94 14.80
CA PRO A 134 31.85 -0.86 15.34
C PRO A 134 32.40 0.07 14.24
N GLY A 135 32.33 1.38 14.46
CA GLY A 135 32.74 2.39 13.47
C GLY A 135 31.72 2.63 12.34
N GLY A 136 30.60 1.90 12.36
CA GLY A 136 29.48 2.13 11.46
C GLY A 136 28.77 3.47 11.71
N ARG A 137 27.99 3.92 10.72
CA ARG A 137 27.27 5.21 10.81
C ARG A 137 25.87 5.01 11.38
N ASN A 138 25.54 5.80 12.39
CA ASN A 138 24.16 5.93 12.88
C ASN A 138 23.36 6.87 11.98
N LYS A 139 22.45 6.34 11.16
CA LYS A 139 21.60 7.16 10.27
C LYS A 139 20.30 6.47 9.89
N TRP A 140 19.34 7.28 9.42
CA TRP A 140 18.17 6.83 8.69
C TRP A 140 18.34 7.04 7.20
N ALA A 141 18.00 6.04 6.40
CA ALA A 141 17.88 6.17 4.95
C ALA A 141 16.48 5.72 4.51
N SER A 142 16.00 6.31 3.42
CA SER A 142 14.80 5.86 2.75
C SER A 142 15.07 5.47 1.30
N ASP A 143 14.49 4.34 0.91
CA ASP A 143 14.68 3.71 -0.38
C ASP A 143 13.32 3.33 -0.97
N LEU A 144 13.16 3.42 -2.29
CA LEU A 144 12.02 2.80 -2.97
C LEU A 144 12.32 1.31 -3.20
N LYS A 145 11.39 0.45 -2.80
CA LYS A 145 11.49 -1.00 -2.96
C LYS A 145 10.17 -1.56 -3.45
N ARG A 146 10.22 -2.73 -4.08
CA ARG A 146 9.03 -3.48 -4.48
C ARG A 146 8.53 -4.28 -3.28
N MET A 147 7.23 -4.23 -3.04
CA MET A 147 6.57 -4.99 -1.98
C MET A 147 5.47 -5.86 -2.59
N CYS A 148 5.43 -7.13 -2.18
CA CYS A 148 4.40 -8.06 -2.61
C CYS A 148 3.04 -7.68 -2.01
N MET A 149 2.01 -7.62 -2.84
CA MET A 149 0.64 -7.25 -2.42
C MET A 149 -0.14 -8.38 -1.73
N HIS A 150 0.45 -9.59 -1.65
CA HIS A 150 -0.14 -10.74 -0.93
C HIS A 150 0.43 -10.93 0.47
N LEU A 151 1.76 -11.00 0.59
CA LEU A 151 2.43 -11.24 1.87
C LEU A 151 2.93 -9.95 2.53
N GLY A 152 3.10 -8.87 1.77
CA GLY A 152 3.72 -7.65 2.26
C GLY A 152 5.24 -7.73 2.38
N CYS A 153 5.87 -8.79 1.88
CA CYS A 153 7.33 -8.94 1.85
C CYS A 153 7.95 -7.85 0.96
N ILE A 154 9.03 -7.23 1.43
CA ILE A 154 9.76 -6.17 0.74
C ILE A 154 11.01 -6.76 0.10
N GLN A 155 11.17 -6.55 -1.21
CA GLN A 155 12.27 -7.12 -1.97
C GLN A 155 13.64 -6.60 -1.47
N GLY A 156 14.54 -7.55 -1.18
CA GLY A 156 15.85 -7.29 -0.58
C GLY A 156 15.83 -7.09 0.94
N TRP A 157 14.68 -7.30 1.58
CA TRP A 157 14.58 -7.50 3.03
C TRP A 157 14.36 -8.98 3.32
N GLU A 158 13.35 -9.54 2.67
CA GLU A 158 12.97 -10.96 2.75
C GLU A 158 12.56 -11.43 1.36
N ASP A 159 12.78 -12.71 1.09
CA ASP A 159 12.26 -13.35 -0.12
C ASP A 159 10.75 -13.59 0.02
N CYS A 160 10.06 -13.55 -1.11
CA CYS A 160 8.62 -13.63 -1.14
C CYS A 160 8.17 -15.05 -1.53
N ASP A 161 7.83 -15.87 -0.54
CA ASP A 161 7.52 -17.31 -0.74
C ASP A 161 6.06 -17.60 -1.12
N CYS A 162 5.34 -16.59 -1.61
CA CYS A 162 3.98 -16.80 -2.10
C CYS A 162 4.03 -17.60 -3.42
N ARG A 163 3.37 -18.76 -3.45
CA ARG A 163 3.22 -19.63 -4.63
C ARG A 163 2.11 -19.16 -5.59
N CYS A 164 1.99 -17.85 -5.75
CA CYS A 164 1.02 -17.17 -6.62
C CYS A 164 1.69 -16.92 -7.99
N ASP A 165 1.05 -17.32 -9.08
CA ASP A 165 1.52 -16.93 -10.42
C ASP A 165 1.21 -15.45 -10.73
N SER A 166 0.33 -14.83 -9.93
CA SER A 166 -0.24 -13.49 -10.16
C SER A 166 0.10 -12.49 -9.07
N CYS A 167 1.21 -12.67 -8.35
CA CYS A 167 1.62 -11.73 -7.32
C CYS A 167 1.89 -10.33 -7.86
N GLY A 168 0.94 -9.42 -7.63
CA GLY A 168 1.15 -8.01 -7.84
C GLY A 168 2.24 -7.48 -6.91
N PHE A 169 3.11 -6.64 -7.44
CA PHE A 169 4.07 -5.86 -6.66
C PHE A 169 3.70 -4.39 -6.77
N THR A 170 3.82 -3.66 -5.67
CA THR A 170 3.75 -2.20 -5.67
C THR A 170 5.08 -1.63 -5.22
N GLU A 171 5.45 -0.47 -5.75
CA GLU A 171 6.56 0.29 -5.22
C GLU A 171 6.14 0.96 -3.90
N VAL A 172 7.00 0.85 -2.90
CA VAL A 172 6.80 1.45 -1.58
C VAL A 172 8.07 2.13 -1.13
N ARG A 173 7.90 3.23 -0.40
CA ARG A 173 8.99 3.86 0.32
C ARG A 173 9.24 3.10 1.62
N THR A 174 10.49 2.75 1.84
CA THR A 174 10.95 2.00 3.00
C THR A 174 11.99 2.79 3.76
N TYR A 175 12.17 2.49 5.04
CA TYR A 175 13.03 3.24 5.96
C TYR A 175 13.98 2.29 6.67
N THR A 176 15.28 2.44 6.44
CA THR A 176 16.31 1.62 7.08
C THR A 176 17.06 2.46 8.12
N ARG A 177 17.05 2.00 9.37
CA ARG A 177 17.92 2.50 10.44
C ARG A 177 19.21 1.71 10.47
N TYR A 178 20.32 2.36 10.16
CA TYR A 178 21.66 1.79 10.29
C TYR A 178 22.19 2.07 11.68
N LEU A 179 22.38 1.05 12.52
CA LEU A 179 22.80 1.17 13.91
C LEU A 179 24.26 0.70 14.09
N ASN A 180 25.06 1.49 14.80
CA ASN A 180 26.37 1.08 15.32
C ASN A 180 26.18 0.79 16.82
N ASN A 181 26.59 -0.39 17.26
CA ASN A 181 26.07 -1.16 18.40
C ASN A 181 26.27 -0.56 19.81
N ASP A 182 26.68 0.70 19.94
CA ASP A 182 27.03 1.31 21.22
C ASP A 182 25.84 1.95 21.95
N SER A 183 24.72 2.20 21.27
CA SER A 183 23.50 2.72 21.88
C SER A 183 22.23 2.22 21.18
N GLU A 184 21.49 1.32 21.83
CA GLU A 184 20.23 0.81 21.30
C GLU A 184 19.09 1.80 21.62
N CYS A 185 18.67 2.56 20.62
CA CYS A 185 17.44 3.35 20.72
C CYS A 185 16.25 2.48 20.30
N ARG A 186 15.47 2.02 21.28
CA ARG A 186 14.38 1.04 21.06
C ARG A 186 13.12 1.64 20.46
N ARG A 187 12.92 2.95 20.63
CA ARG A 187 11.71 3.64 20.19
C ARG A 187 12.08 4.77 19.26
N PHE A 188 11.32 4.88 18.18
CA PHE A 188 11.43 5.99 17.27
C PHE A 188 10.05 6.43 16.78
N THR A 189 9.96 7.71 16.45
CA THR A 189 8.74 8.33 15.97
C THR A 189 9.07 9.23 14.79
N PHE A 190 8.41 9.00 13.66
CA PHE A 190 8.53 9.86 12.49
C PHE A 190 7.74 11.15 12.67
N TRP A 191 8.26 12.24 12.13
CA TRP A 191 7.55 13.52 12.04
C TRP A 191 8.09 14.33 10.86
N ARG A 192 7.28 15.25 10.34
CA ARG A 192 7.69 16.16 9.27
C ARG A 192 7.87 17.56 9.80
N LYS A 193 8.96 18.21 9.39
CA LYS A 193 9.16 19.65 9.60
C LYS A 193 8.84 20.37 8.29
N VAL A 194 7.91 21.32 8.35
CA VAL A 194 7.67 22.24 7.25
C VAL A 194 8.93 23.08 7.08
N ALA A 195 9.50 23.05 5.89
CA ALA A 195 10.65 23.86 5.53
C ALA A 195 10.24 25.34 5.53
N VAL A 196 10.80 26.14 6.43
CA VAL A 196 10.54 27.59 6.51
C VAL A 196 11.44 28.37 5.56
N GLU A 197 12.45 27.74 4.93
CA GLU A 197 13.52 28.45 4.22
C GLU A 197 13.41 28.44 2.70
N ASP A 198 13.93 29.53 2.10
CA ASP A 198 13.80 29.84 0.68
C ASP A 198 14.69 29.05 -0.28
N LYS A 199 15.61 28.22 0.24
CA LYS A 199 16.64 27.53 -0.56
C LYS A 199 16.43 26.03 -0.70
N ILE A 200 15.22 25.53 -0.43
CA ILE A 200 14.92 24.11 -0.52
C ILE A 200 14.32 23.78 -1.89
N ASP A 201 14.77 22.68 -2.48
CA ASP A 201 14.26 22.08 -3.71
C ASP A 201 12.71 22.16 -3.75
N PRO A 202 12.10 22.67 -4.84
CA PRO A 202 10.64 22.73 -5.00
C PRO A 202 9.90 21.43 -4.64
N GLN A 203 10.50 20.26 -4.88
CA GLN A 203 9.91 18.98 -4.49
C GLN A 203 9.98 18.73 -2.98
N ALA A 204 11.06 19.16 -2.32
CA ALA A 204 11.19 19.06 -0.86
C ALA A 204 10.31 20.08 -0.13
N ARG A 205 9.98 21.21 -0.75
CA ARG A 205 9.04 22.22 -0.23
C ARG A 205 7.62 21.70 -0.07
N THR A 206 7.12 20.89 -1.00
CA THR A 206 5.72 20.41 -0.97
C THR A 206 5.49 19.27 0.02
N ARG A 207 6.50 18.45 0.32
CA ARG A 207 6.36 17.31 1.25
C ARG A 207 6.99 17.56 2.63
N GLY A 208 7.83 18.58 2.78
CA GLY A 208 8.60 18.81 4.00
C GLY A 208 9.71 17.78 4.24
N LEU A 209 10.62 18.09 5.16
CA LEU A 209 11.71 17.18 5.53
C LEU A 209 11.21 16.16 6.56
N LEU A 210 11.45 14.88 6.30
CA LEU A 210 11.11 13.78 7.22
C LEU A 210 12.24 13.58 8.22
N TYR A 211 11.87 13.52 9.50
CA TYR A 211 12.77 13.25 10.61
C TYR A 211 12.31 12.01 11.37
N ALA A 212 13.28 11.29 11.94
CA ALA A 212 13.04 10.28 12.94
C ALA A 212 13.54 10.80 14.30
N ARG A 213 12.63 10.85 15.27
CA ARG A 213 12.94 11.12 16.67
C ARG A 213 13.21 9.80 17.36
N GLU A 214 14.38 9.62 17.95
CA GLU A 214 14.73 8.41 18.70
C GLU A 214 14.74 8.69 20.19
N GLU A 215 14.17 7.77 20.97
CA GLU A 215 14.26 7.75 22.43
C GLU A 215 15.22 6.64 22.83
N CYS A 216 16.42 7.03 23.24
CA CYS A 216 17.45 6.10 23.67
C CYS A 216 17.33 5.91 25.19
N GLN A 217 17.21 4.66 25.63
CA GLN A 217 17.42 4.36 27.04
C GLN A 217 18.91 4.57 27.28
N ASN A 218 19.28 5.67 27.95
CA ASN A 218 20.63 5.79 28.45
C ASN A 218 20.87 4.58 29.36
N GLY A 219 21.71 3.65 28.90
CA GLY A 219 22.08 2.46 29.65
C GLY A 219 22.48 2.85 31.06
N GLU A 220 22.23 1.95 32.00
CA GLU A 220 22.24 2.13 33.46
C GLU A 220 23.52 2.75 34.09
N LEU A 221 24.52 3.13 33.29
CA LEU A 221 25.76 3.79 33.69
C LEU A 221 25.56 5.18 34.32
N PHE A 222 24.43 5.86 34.12
CA PHE A 222 24.15 7.16 34.77
C PHE A 222 23.34 7.08 36.07
N ARG A 223 22.94 5.90 36.55
CA ARG A 223 22.13 5.78 37.79
C ARG A 223 22.85 6.19 39.08
N LYS A 224 24.16 6.47 39.06
CA LYS A 224 24.91 6.87 40.27
C LYS A 224 24.80 8.36 40.64
N ALA A 225 24.22 9.21 39.80
CA ALA A 225 23.88 10.58 40.17
C ALA A 225 22.36 10.72 40.06
N GLY A 226 21.67 11.16 41.11
CA GLY A 226 20.21 11.32 41.17
C GLY A 226 19.63 12.38 40.24
N THR A 227 20.21 12.55 39.05
CA THR A 227 19.75 13.43 37.99
C THR A 227 18.67 12.69 37.21
N ALA A 228 17.48 13.29 37.11
CA ALA A 228 16.37 12.74 36.33
C ALA A 228 16.88 12.34 34.93
N CYS A 229 16.58 11.10 34.53
CA CYS A 229 16.89 10.60 33.18
C CYS A 229 16.10 11.42 32.15
N THR A 230 16.67 12.53 31.71
CA THR A 230 16.25 13.19 30.48
C THR A 230 16.69 12.27 29.35
N GLY A 231 15.74 11.49 28.83
CA GLY A 231 15.98 10.66 27.65
C GLY A 231 16.64 11.51 26.58
N SER A 232 17.78 11.05 26.05
CA SER A 232 18.43 11.75 24.95
C SER A 232 17.53 11.63 23.72
N VAL A 233 17.00 12.76 23.26
CA VAL A 233 16.15 12.83 22.07
C VAL A 233 17.03 13.18 20.88
N ILE A 234 17.25 12.22 19.99
CA ILE A 234 18.05 12.43 18.78
C ILE A 234 17.08 12.62 17.62
N ASN A 235 17.16 13.78 16.95
CA ASN A 235 16.42 14.02 15.70
C ASN A 235 17.36 13.77 14.52
N LEU A 236 17.13 12.69 13.79
CA LEU A 236 17.91 12.34 12.61
C LEU A 236 17.11 12.66 11.34
N PRO A 237 17.69 13.39 10.37
CA PRO A 237 17.06 13.54 9.07
C PRO A 237 17.01 12.19 8.35
N VAL A 238 15.90 11.92 7.66
CA VAL A 238 15.78 10.75 6.79
C VAL A 238 16.36 11.11 5.43
N HIS A 239 17.47 10.47 5.06
CA HIS A 239 18.08 10.69 3.74
C HIS A 239 17.29 9.95 2.66
N PHE A 240 16.84 10.67 1.64
CA PHE A 240 16.15 10.08 0.49
C PHE A 240 17.19 9.66 -0.54
N GLN A 241 17.24 8.36 -0.86
CA GLN A 241 18.03 7.94 -2.00
C GLN A 241 17.32 8.37 -3.30
N PRO A 242 18.05 8.99 -4.25
CA PRO A 242 17.50 9.28 -5.55
C PRO A 242 17.13 7.97 -6.25
N VAL A 243 16.09 8.02 -7.10
CA VAL A 243 15.68 6.87 -7.91
C VAL A 243 16.74 6.69 -9.01
N VAL A 244 17.82 5.99 -8.70
CA VAL A 244 18.90 5.75 -9.67
C VAL A 244 18.48 4.60 -10.57
N GLY A 245 18.00 4.93 -11.76
CA GLY A 245 18.02 4.04 -12.92
C GLY A 245 17.34 2.69 -12.74
N MET A 246 16.23 2.62 -11.98
CA MET A 246 15.29 1.53 -12.23
C MET A 246 14.82 1.72 -13.66
N LYS A 247 15.23 0.83 -14.56
CA LYS A 247 14.63 0.72 -15.90
C LYS A 247 13.14 0.69 -15.64
N THR A 248 12.45 1.78 -15.95
CA THR A 248 11.01 1.88 -15.88
C THR A 248 10.50 0.73 -16.74
N LEU A 249 10.08 -0.36 -16.10
CA LEU A 249 8.98 -1.12 -16.65
C LEU A 249 7.90 -0.08 -16.84
N ASP A 250 7.53 0.16 -18.09
CA ASP A 250 6.69 1.24 -18.53
C ASP A 250 5.31 1.11 -17.83
N THR A 251 5.21 1.68 -16.63
CA THR A 251 4.00 1.75 -15.82
C THR A 251 3.31 3.09 -16.02
N SER A 252 3.57 3.76 -17.15
CA SER A 252 2.73 4.85 -17.58
C SER A 252 1.28 4.34 -17.58
N PRO A 253 0.37 4.93 -16.78
CA PRO A 253 -1.04 4.62 -16.90
C PRO A 253 -1.40 4.88 -18.37
N PRO A 254 -2.11 3.99 -19.07
CA PRO A 254 -2.54 4.27 -20.43
C PRO A 254 -3.22 5.64 -20.42
N HIS A 255 -2.63 6.60 -21.10
CA HIS A 255 -3.24 7.90 -21.35
C HIS A 255 -4.45 7.64 -22.25
N PHE A 256 -5.59 7.30 -21.63
CA PHE A 256 -6.87 7.28 -22.31
C PHE A 256 -7.17 8.72 -22.72
N ARG A 257 -6.79 9.09 -23.93
CA ARG A 257 -7.46 10.18 -24.62
C ARG A 257 -8.91 9.74 -24.81
N PRO A 258 -9.90 10.53 -24.40
CA PRO A 258 -11.28 10.25 -24.77
C PRO A 258 -11.31 10.24 -26.30
N VAL A 259 -11.51 9.06 -26.88
CA VAL A 259 -11.79 8.93 -28.30
C VAL A 259 -13.21 9.45 -28.46
N GLU A 260 -13.35 10.65 -29.03
CA GLU A 260 -14.63 11.13 -29.53
C GLU A 260 -15.03 10.21 -30.70
N SER A 261 -15.79 9.16 -30.37
CA SER A 261 -16.42 8.27 -31.33
C SER A 261 -17.59 9.01 -31.98
N PRO A 262 -17.64 9.18 -33.31
CA PRO A 262 -18.77 9.88 -33.95
C PRO A 262 -20.06 9.06 -34.06
N PHE A 263 -20.12 7.81 -33.57
CA PHE A 263 -21.23 6.90 -33.88
C PHE A 263 -21.66 6.01 -32.72
N LEU A 264 -22.05 6.57 -31.58
CA LEU A 264 -22.94 5.88 -30.64
C LEU A 264 -23.89 6.90 -30.01
N GLY A 265 -25.18 6.81 -30.37
CA GLY A 265 -26.23 7.68 -29.85
C GLY A 265 -26.39 7.59 -28.32
N PRO A 266 -27.04 8.58 -27.68
CA PRO A 266 -27.00 8.83 -26.24
C PRO A 266 -27.72 7.81 -25.33
N ASN A 267 -28.11 6.63 -25.84
CA ASN A 267 -29.03 5.72 -25.13
C ASN A 267 -28.39 4.44 -24.54
N LEU A 268 -27.06 4.24 -24.61
CA LEU A 268 -26.41 3.02 -24.12
C LEU A 268 -25.66 3.14 -22.78
N PHE A 269 -25.49 4.35 -22.24
CA PHE A 269 -24.80 4.56 -20.96
C PHE A 269 -25.51 4.06 -19.68
N PRO A 270 -26.86 4.05 -19.55
CA PRO A 270 -27.47 3.62 -18.29
C PRO A 270 -27.37 2.10 -18.06
N MET A 271 -27.16 1.30 -19.11
CA MET A 271 -27.07 -0.16 -19.01
C MET A 271 -25.73 -0.63 -18.42
N ALA A 272 -24.60 -0.05 -18.81
CA ALA A 272 -23.28 -0.50 -18.33
C ALA A 272 -23.05 -0.21 -16.83
N SER A 273 -23.56 0.93 -16.35
CA SER A 273 -23.54 1.27 -14.91
C SER A 273 -24.42 0.31 -14.10
N SER A 274 -25.61 -0.01 -14.63
CA SER A 274 -26.55 -0.94 -13.99
C SER A 274 -26.02 -2.37 -13.97
N PHE A 275 -25.31 -2.79 -15.02
CA PHE A 275 -24.75 -4.14 -15.10
C PHE A 275 -23.51 -4.33 -14.23
N LEU A 276 -22.62 -3.34 -14.14
CA LEU A 276 -21.53 -3.36 -13.15
C LEU A 276 -22.08 -3.33 -11.73
N ALA A 277 -23.13 -2.54 -11.46
CA ALA A 277 -23.82 -2.55 -10.18
C ALA A 277 -24.48 -3.90 -9.87
N LEU A 278 -25.06 -4.59 -10.86
CA LEU A 278 -25.63 -5.93 -10.72
C LEU A 278 -24.56 -7.00 -10.53
N CYS A 279 -23.43 -6.94 -11.25
CA CYS A 279 -22.28 -7.82 -11.04
C CYS A 279 -21.70 -7.60 -9.63
N VAL A 280 -21.50 -6.35 -9.21
CA VAL A 280 -21.04 -6.00 -7.85
C VAL A 280 -22.04 -6.46 -6.80
N SER A 281 -23.35 -6.23 -7.00
CA SER A 281 -24.41 -6.62 -6.06
C SER A 281 -24.53 -8.14 -5.95
N ARG A 282 -24.39 -8.88 -7.05
CA ARG A 282 -24.45 -10.34 -7.05
C ARG A 282 -23.19 -10.97 -6.46
N ILE A 283 -22.01 -10.42 -6.77
CA ILE A 283 -20.75 -10.78 -6.10
C ILE A 283 -20.88 -10.51 -4.59
N ARG A 284 -21.33 -9.32 -4.20
CA ARG A 284 -21.55 -8.94 -2.79
C ARG A 284 -22.55 -9.84 -2.07
N SER A 285 -23.68 -10.17 -2.69
CA SER A 285 -24.69 -11.09 -2.14
C SER A 285 -24.17 -12.51 -1.93
N LEU A 286 -23.30 -13.00 -2.82
CA LEU A 286 -22.63 -14.28 -2.63
C LEU A 286 -21.67 -14.25 -1.43
N TYR A 287 -21.05 -13.10 -1.14
CA TYR A 287 -20.09 -12.95 -0.04
C TYR A 287 -20.71 -12.59 1.32
N GLU A 288 -21.81 -11.83 1.35
CA GLU A 288 -22.54 -11.47 2.58
C GLU A 288 -23.35 -12.65 3.17
N SER A 289 -23.47 -13.76 2.44
CA SER A 289 -24.08 -15.00 2.92
C SER A 289 -23.17 -15.85 3.83
N ARG A 290 -21.92 -15.45 4.04
CA ARG A 290 -21.04 -16.05 5.07
C ARG A 290 -21.45 -15.52 6.45
N PRO A 291 -21.61 -16.37 7.48
CA PRO A 291 -21.96 -15.89 8.82
C PRO A 291 -20.90 -14.89 9.28
N GLU A 292 -21.33 -13.64 9.44
CA GLU A 292 -20.54 -12.62 10.12
C GLU A 292 -20.38 -13.08 11.57
N ASP A 293 -19.14 -13.31 12.00
CA ASP A 293 -18.82 -13.29 13.43
C ASP A 293 -19.11 -11.86 13.92
N SER A 294 -20.36 -11.64 14.34
CA SER A 294 -20.93 -10.38 14.77
C SER A 294 -20.38 -10.00 16.14
N ASN A 295 -19.14 -9.54 16.16
CA ASN A 295 -18.64 -8.62 17.18
C ASN A 295 -17.57 -7.74 16.51
N PRO A 296 -17.64 -6.40 16.60
CA PRO A 296 -16.47 -5.59 16.31
C PRO A 296 -15.35 -6.12 17.21
N PRO A 297 -14.17 -6.47 16.66
CA PRO A 297 -13.10 -6.97 17.50
C PRO A 297 -12.79 -5.89 18.52
N VAL A 298 -12.99 -6.21 19.81
CA VAL A 298 -12.23 -5.58 20.89
C VAL A 298 -10.79 -5.55 20.39
N PRO A 299 -10.11 -4.38 20.40
CA PRO A 299 -8.76 -4.28 19.86
C PRO A 299 -7.96 -5.44 20.44
N PRO A 300 -7.44 -6.36 19.62
CA PRO A 300 -6.68 -7.47 20.16
C PRO A 300 -5.54 -6.83 20.94
N SER A 301 -5.44 -7.17 22.23
CA SER A 301 -4.14 -7.23 22.85
C SER A 301 -3.31 -8.05 21.89
N CYS A 302 -2.42 -7.37 21.18
CA CYS A 302 -1.60 -7.98 20.15
C CYS A 302 -0.69 -8.95 20.90
N ASN A 303 -1.13 -10.20 21.03
CA ASN A 303 -0.28 -11.28 21.48
C ASN A 303 0.83 -11.35 20.45
N ARG A 304 1.98 -10.82 20.87
CA ARG A 304 3.28 -10.98 20.26
C ARG A 304 3.44 -12.45 19.88
N SER A 305 3.36 -12.75 18.60
CA SER A 305 3.77 -14.04 18.07
C SER A 305 4.48 -13.78 16.76
N ARG A 306 5.81 -13.74 16.90
CA ARG A 306 6.86 -13.90 15.88
C ARG A 306 7.07 -12.77 14.87
N MET A 307 7.38 -11.57 15.37
CA MET A 307 8.68 -10.93 15.08
C MET A 307 9.57 -11.21 16.29
N SER A 308 10.14 -12.42 16.37
CA SER A 308 10.92 -12.88 17.53
C SER A 308 12.43 -12.77 17.35
N ASP A 309 12.90 -12.05 16.33
CA ASP A 309 14.32 -11.64 16.24
C ASP A 309 14.52 -10.13 16.45
N ILE A 310 13.50 -9.45 17.00
CA ILE A 310 13.67 -8.14 17.64
C ILE A 310 13.14 -8.28 19.07
N PRO A 311 14.00 -8.29 20.10
CA PRO A 311 13.56 -8.47 21.48
C PRO A 311 12.79 -7.23 21.91
N VAL A 312 11.46 -7.36 21.97
CA VAL A 312 10.62 -6.35 22.60
C VAL A 312 10.61 -6.64 24.11
N PHE A 313 11.47 -5.95 24.86
CA PHE A 313 11.30 -5.73 26.30
C PHE A 313 10.73 -4.33 26.50
#